data_AF-A0A355XU21-F1
#
_entry.id   AF-A0A355XU21-F1
#
_cell.length_a   1.000
_cell.length_b   1.000
_cell.length_c   1.000
_cell.angle_alpha   90.00
_cell.angle_beta   90.00
_cell.angle_gamma   90.00
#
_symmetry.space_group_name_H-M   'P 1'
#
loop_
_entity.id
_entity.type
_entity.pdbx_description
1 polymer ?
#
loop_
_entity_poly.entity_id
_entity_poly.type
_entity_poly.pdbx_seq_one_letter_code
_entity_poly.pdbx_strand_id
1 'polypeptide(L)'
;MLMAATSMTAQTKRVMTVIQKDGTQTEYKVKGVERVTFSDVELPSLRNQIAFDDDVQALDKATLFDGGETYRFSLYTAEADTANAVPTLCIVLPKDSMSQKMTLSEDNQAVTVYYKGQQVNLQGTLQVRFGRTGQVVVNLETETEAYNDLRCHYASTYSQVYEA
;
A
#
# COMPACT_ATOMS: atom_id res chain seq x y z
N MET A 1 -32.65 39.65 -47.97
CA MET A 1 -32.19 39.80 -46.58
C MET A 1 -30.95 38.92 -46.44
N LEU A 2 -29.76 39.51 -46.32
CA LEU A 2 -28.53 38.75 -46.04
C LEU A 2 -28.48 38.47 -44.53
N MET A 3 -28.54 37.21 -44.11
CA MET A 3 -28.24 36.82 -42.73
C MET A 3 -26.72 36.75 -42.59
N ALA A 4 -26.12 37.70 -41.88
CA ALA A 4 -24.72 37.62 -41.49
C ALA A 4 -24.58 36.54 -40.41
N ALA A 5 -24.00 35.40 -40.78
CA ALA A 5 -23.54 34.42 -39.80
C ALA A 5 -22.30 35.00 -39.10
N THR A 6 -22.47 35.52 -37.89
CA THR A 6 -21.34 35.81 -37.01
C THR A 6 -20.60 34.50 -36.75
N SER A 7 -19.41 34.36 -37.32
CA SER A 7 -18.52 33.26 -36.96
C SER A 7 -18.13 33.46 -35.49
N MET A 8 -18.57 32.56 -34.62
CA MET A 8 -17.94 32.43 -33.31
C MET A 8 -16.52 31.94 -33.55
N THR A 9 -15.55 32.85 -33.47
CA THR A 9 -14.14 32.48 -33.42
C THR A 9 -13.92 31.66 -32.15
N ALA A 10 -13.57 30.39 -32.30
CA ALA A 10 -13.24 29.52 -31.18
C ALA A 10 -12.05 30.11 -30.41
N GLN A 11 -12.25 30.44 -29.15
CA GLN A 11 -11.18 30.87 -28.26
C GLN A 11 -10.52 29.63 -27.64
N THR A 12 -9.30 29.32 -28.05
CA THR A 12 -8.52 28.24 -27.43
C THR A 12 -8.03 28.67 -26.06
N LYS A 13 -8.45 27.98 -25.00
CA LYS A 13 -7.94 28.16 -23.62
C LYS A 13 -7.02 27.01 -23.25
N ARG A 14 -6.00 27.27 -22.44
CA ARG A 14 -5.10 26.23 -21.93
C ARG A 14 -5.74 25.54 -20.71
N VAL A 15 -5.65 24.22 -20.69
CA VAL A 15 -6.03 23.35 -19.58
C VAL A 15 -4.85 22.44 -19.27
N MET A 16 -4.63 22.17 -17.99
CA MET A 16 -3.70 21.14 -17.52
C MET A 16 -4.51 19.91 -17.14
N THR A 17 -4.21 18.77 -17.75
CA THR A 17 -4.87 17.51 -17.47
C THR A 17 -3.92 16.62 -16.69
N VAL A 18 -4.32 16.19 -15.50
CA VAL A 18 -3.60 15.19 -14.69
C VAL A 18 -4.35 13.87 -14.83
N ILE A 19 -3.65 12.85 -15.30
CA ILE A 19 -4.17 11.48 -15.41
C ILE A 19 -3.43 10.64 -14.37
N GLN A 20 -4.17 10.14 -13.39
CA GLN A 20 -3.66 9.30 -12.32
C GLN A 20 -3.49 7.86 -12.80
N LYS A 21 -2.76 7.02 -12.05
CA LYS A 21 -2.48 5.62 -12.41
C LYS A 21 -3.75 4.77 -12.54
N ASP A 22 -4.77 5.10 -11.76
CA ASP A 22 -6.10 4.46 -11.80
C ASP A 22 -6.95 4.92 -13.01
N GLY A 23 -6.45 5.86 -13.82
CA GLY A 23 -7.15 6.44 -14.96
C GLY A 23 -7.99 7.66 -14.61
N THR A 24 -8.05 8.06 -13.33
CA THR A 24 -8.79 9.25 -12.90
C THR A 24 -8.19 10.49 -13.56
N GLN A 25 -9.06 11.26 -14.23
CA GLN A 25 -8.67 12.48 -14.93
C GLN A 25 -9.13 13.71 -14.14
N THR A 26 -8.19 14.60 -13.81
CA THR A 26 -8.49 15.90 -13.22
C THR A 26 -8.04 17.01 -14.14
N GLU A 27 -8.96 17.90 -14.50
CA GLU A 27 -8.68 19.05 -15.36
C GLU A 27 -8.59 20.34 -14.54
N TYR A 28 -7.47 21.04 -14.71
CA TYR A 28 -7.22 22.34 -14.09
C TYR A 28 -7.27 23.43 -15.15
N LYS A 29 -8.22 24.36 -15.00
CA LYS A 29 -8.27 25.59 -15.80
C LYS A 29 -7.11 26.48 -15.39
N VAL A 30 -6.14 26.66 -16.28
CA VAL A 30 -4.93 27.44 -15.98
C VAL A 30 -4.95 28.79 -16.71
N LYS A 31 -4.67 29.87 -15.97
CA LYS A 31 -4.57 31.24 -16.51
C LYS A 31 -3.32 31.91 -15.95
N GLY A 32 -2.43 32.39 -16.81
CA GLY A 32 -1.24 33.15 -16.38
C GLY A 32 -0.22 32.33 -15.59
N VAL A 33 -0.11 31.02 -15.84
CA VAL A 33 0.86 30.15 -15.17
C VAL A 33 2.27 30.47 -15.68
N GLU A 34 3.17 30.82 -14.76
CA GLU A 34 4.60 31.02 -15.03
C GLU A 34 5.38 29.70 -15.00
N ARG A 35 5.10 28.83 -14.01
CA ARG A 35 5.78 27.55 -13.82
C ARG A 35 4.90 26.54 -13.09
N VAL A 36 5.07 25.26 -13.42
CA VAL A 36 4.56 24.11 -12.66
C VAL A 36 5.76 23.36 -12.12
N THR A 37 5.74 23.00 -10.84
CA THR A 37 6.82 22.25 -10.18
C THR A 37 6.27 21.01 -9.50
N PHE A 38 7.03 19.93 -9.58
CA PHE A 38 6.82 18.72 -8.79
C PHE A 38 7.96 18.63 -7.79
N SER A 39 7.65 18.15 -6.59
CA SER A 39 8.64 17.83 -5.57
C SER A 39 8.44 16.40 -5.15
N ASP A 40 9.52 15.63 -5.14
CA ASP A 40 9.49 14.27 -4.65
C ASP A 40 9.58 14.28 -3.12
N VAL A 41 8.76 13.45 -2.49
CA VAL A 41 8.88 13.14 -1.07
C VAL A 41 9.72 11.87 -0.96
N GLU A 42 10.90 11.98 -0.36
CA GLU A 42 11.73 10.82 -0.08
C GLU A 42 11.16 10.04 1.09
N LEU A 43 10.71 8.82 0.81
CA LEU A 43 10.27 7.89 1.84
C LEU A 43 11.44 6.99 2.27
N PRO A 44 11.57 6.67 3.57
CA PRO A 44 12.63 5.78 4.04
C PRO A 44 12.50 4.39 3.39
N SER A 45 13.65 3.85 2.99
CA SER A 45 13.77 2.44 2.59
C SER A 45 13.69 1.57 3.83
N LEU A 46 12.75 0.61 3.83
CA LEU A 46 12.51 -0.26 4.97
C LEU A 46 13.33 -1.55 4.87
N ARG A 47 13.91 -1.99 5.98
CA ARG A 47 14.57 -3.30 6.09
C ARG A 47 14.20 -4.00 7.39
N ASN A 48 13.33 -5.01 7.31
CA ASN A 48 12.73 -5.65 8.49
C ASN A 48 12.10 -4.60 9.41
N GLN A 49 11.29 -3.74 8.80
CA GLN A 49 10.71 -2.56 9.43
C GLN A 49 9.29 -2.35 8.93
N ILE A 50 8.51 -1.67 9.77
CA ILE A 50 7.20 -1.12 9.43
C ILE A 50 7.23 0.39 9.64
N ALA A 51 6.58 1.12 8.74
CA ALA A 51 6.40 2.55 8.83
C ALA A 51 4.92 2.90 8.80
N PHE A 52 4.51 3.86 9.63
CA PHE A 52 3.17 4.44 9.62
C PHE A 52 3.23 5.82 10.27
N ASP A 53 2.65 6.84 9.62
CA ASP A 53 2.59 8.22 10.14
C ASP A 53 3.96 8.75 10.60
N ASP A 54 4.96 8.67 9.70
CA ASP A 54 6.38 9.03 9.94
C ASP A 54 7.12 8.23 11.03
N ASP A 55 6.45 7.35 11.77
CA ASP A 55 7.08 6.45 12.73
C ASP A 55 7.60 5.18 12.06
N VAL A 56 8.83 4.79 12.38
CA VAL A 56 9.49 3.59 11.83
C VAL A 56 9.91 2.67 12.96
N GLN A 57 9.38 1.46 12.98
CA GLN A 57 9.66 0.44 13.98
C GLN A 57 10.35 -0.78 13.37
N ALA A 58 11.33 -1.33 14.07
CA ALA A 58 11.98 -2.58 13.70
C ALA A 58 11.08 -3.78 13.99
N LEU A 59 11.02 -4.73 13.06
CA LEU A 59 10.32 -6.00 13.20
C LEU A 59 11.34 -7.12 13.45
N ASP A 60 11.15 -7.84 14.54
CA ASP A 60 12.12 -8.83 15.03
C ASP A 60 11.68 -10.27 14.77
N LYS A 61 10.37 -10.50 14.72
CA LYS A 61 9.81 -11.84 14.72
C LYS A 61 8.62 -11.95 13.77
N ALA A 62 8.54 -13.10 13.12
CA ALA A 62 7.39 -13.52 12.34
C ALA A 62 6.91 -14.91 12.78
N THR A 63 5.61 -15.07 12.92
CA THR A 63 4.96 -16.38 13.08
C THR A 63 4.03 -16.65 11.90
N LEU A 64 3.95 -17.92 11.53
CA LEU A 64 3.01 -18.41 10.51
C LEU A 64 1.98 -19.32 11.18
N PHE A 65 0.71 -19.08 10.89
CA PHE A 65 -0.37 -20.03 11.15
C PHE A 65 -0.94 -20.53 9.82
N ASP A 66 -0.95 -21.85 9.64
CA ASP A 66 -1.58 -22.53 8.52
C ASP A 66 -3.03 -22.89 8.88
N GLY A 67 -3.99 -22.17 8.27
CA GLY A 67 -5.43 -22.38 8.46
C GLY A 67 -6.08 -23.28 7.41
N GLY A 68 -5.31 -24.12 6.70
CA GLY A 68 -5.81 -25.00 5.64
C GLY A 68 -5.89 -24.30 4.28
N GLU A 69 -6.84 -23.38 4.10
CA GLU A 69 -7.04 -22.62 2.84
C GLU A 69 -6.37 -21.24 2.86
N THR A 70 -6.05 -20.74 4.05
CA THR A 70 -5.43 -19.43 4.26
C THR A 70 -4.15 -19.55 5.06
N TYR A 71 -3.25 -18.59 4.87
CA TYR A 71 -2.16 -18.34 5.77
C TYR A 71 -2.44 -17.09 6.59
N ARG A 72 -2.01 -17.11 7.85
CA ARG A 72 -1.90 -15.92 8.70
C ARG A 72 -0.44 -15.69 9.06
N PHE A 73 0.07 -14.54 8.65
CA PHE A 73 1.40 -14.06 9.03
C PHE A 73 1.26 -13.00 10.10
N SER A 74 1.95 -13.15 11.22
CA SER A 74 1.98 -12.17 12.30
C SER A 74 3.40 -11.71 12.53
N LEU A 75 3.64 -10.40 12.39
CA LEU A 75 4.91 -9.73 12.56
C LEU A 75 4.90 -8.92 13.86
N TYR A 76 5.98 -9.03 14.62
CA TYR A 76 6.13 -8.43 15.94
C TYR A 76 7.37 -7.54 15.97
N THR A 77 7.25 -6.39 16.62
CA THR A 77 8.40 -5.62 17.08
C THR A 77 9.02 -6.31 18.30
N ALA A 78 10.25 -5.93 18.67
CA ALA A 78 10.92 -6.42 19.87
C ALA A 78 10.03 -6.28 21.13
N GLU A 79 9.35 -5.15 21.26
CA GLU A 79 8.49 -4.82 22.40
C GLU A 79 7.21 -5.67 22.45
N ALA A 80 6.76 -6.16 21.29
CA ALA A 80 5.57 -6.98 21.15
C ALA A 80 5.88 -8.49 21.21
N ASP A 81 7.07 -8.95 21.62
CA ASP A 81 7.35 -10.38 21.75
C ASP A 81 7.03 -10.92 23.16
N THR A 82 5.74 -10.97 23.51
CA THR A 82 5.24 -11.63 24.74
C THR A 82 4.13 -12.63 24.44
N ALA A 83 3.89 -13.59 25.33
CA ALA A 83 2.98 -14.74 25.09
C ALA A 83 1.52 -14.37 24.74
N ASN A 84 1.09 -13.14 25.01
CA ASN A 84 -0.25 -12.61 24.69
C ASN A 84 -0.19 -11.35 23.82
N ALA A 85 0.93 -11.11 23.16
CA ALA A 85 1.11 -9.86 22.44
C ALA A 85 0.26 -9.80 21.18
N VAL A 86 -0.32 -8.63 20.96
CA VAL A 86 -0.97 -8.28 19.71
C VAL A 86 0.14 -8.07 18.65
N PRO A 87 0.08 -8.74 17.49
CA PRO A 87 1.03 -8.49 16.42
C PRO A 87 1.01 -7.03 15.98
N THR A 88 2.18 -6.48 15.69
CA THR A 88 2.29 -5.14 15.10
C THR A 88 1.63 -5.12 13.73
N LEU A 89 1.86 -6.15 12.91
CA LEU A 89 1.19 -6.36 11.63
C LEU A 89 0.72 -7.81 11.53
N CYS A 90 -0.53 -8.01 11.14
CA CYS A 90 -1.08 -9.31 10.83
C CYS A 90 -1.68 -9.30 9.43
N ILE A 91 -1.37 -10.30 8.62
CA ILE A 91 -1.86 -10.44 7.25
C ILE A 91 -2.48 -11.83 7.12
N VAL A 92 -3.74 -11.86 6.70
CA VAL A 92 -4.48 -13.08 6.37
C VAL A 92 -4.73 -13.08 4.87
N LEU A 93 -4.29 -14.13 4.18
CA LEU A 93 -4.47 -14.26 2.73
C LEU A 93 -4.67 -15.72 2.30
N PRO A 94 -5.37 -15.98 1.18
CA PRO A 94 -5.48 -17.28 0.55
C PRO A 94 -4.09 -17.81 0.17
N LYS A 95 -3.89 -19.11 0.32
CA LYS A 95 -2.62 -19.75 -0.04
C LYS A 95 -2.27 -19.56 -1.52
N ASP A 96 -3.27 -19.60 -2.40
CA ASP A 96 -3.10 -19.44 -3.84
C ASP A 96 -2.63 -18.04 -4.24
N SER A 97 -2.82 -17.05 -3.37
CA SER A 97 -2.35 -15.67 -3.56
C SER A 97 -0.90 -15.47 -3.14
N MET A 98 -0.26 -16.46 -2.52
CA MET A 98 1.15 -16.39 -2.17
C MET A 98 2.03 -16.16 -3.41
N SER A 99 3.08 -15.36 -3.25
CA SER A 99 4.00 -14.91 -4.31
C SER A 99 3.41 -13.96 -5.35
N GLN A 100 2.08 -13.79 -5.40
CA GLN A 100 1.45 -12.81 -6.28
C GLN A 100 1.61 -11.40 -5.72
N LYS A 101 1.83 -10.43 -6.60
CA LYS A 101 1.71 -9.01 -6.25
C LYS A 101 0.24 -8.63 -6.39
N MET A 102 -0.43 -8.44 -5.27
CA MET A 102 -1.84 -8.10 -5.19
C MET A 102 -2.03 -6.60 -5.10
N THR A 103 -3.07 -6.09 -5.75
CA THR A 103 -3.56 -4.73 -5.53
C THR A 103 -4.52 -4.73 -4.35
N LEU A 104 -4.26 -3.87 -3.37
CA LEU A 104 -5.16 -3.60 -2.26
C LEU A 104 -6.06 -2.42 -2.64
N SER A 105 -7.35 -2.58 -2.37
CA SER A 105 -8.37 -1.54 -2.51
C SER A 105 -9.41 -1.76 -1.42
N GLU A 106 -10.20 -0.73 -1.11
CA GLU A 106 -11.27 -0.83 -0.10
C GLU A 106 -12.28 -1.95 -0.40
N ASP A 107 -12.48 -2.28 -1.68
CA ASP A 107 -13.41 -3.32 -2.14
C ASP A 107 -12.80 -4.73 -2.19
N ASN A 108 -11.49 -4.90 -1.96
CA ASN A 108 -10.82 -6.19 -2.10
C ASN A 108 -10.81 -6.99 -0.78
N GLN A 109 -11.80 -7.88 -0.62
CA GLN A 109 -11.95 -8.74 0.56
C GLN A 109 -11.01 -9.95 0.61
N ALA A 110 -10.22 -10.22 -0.44
CA ALA A 110 -9.40 -11.43 -0.51
C ALA A 110 -8.25 -11.42 0.51
N VAL A 111 -7.83 -10.25 0.98
CA VAL A 111 -6.77 -10.11 1.99
C VAL A 111 -7.30 -9.29 3.14
N THR A 112 -7.02 -9.73 4.36
CA THR A 112 -7.29 -8.92 5.56
C THR A 112 -5.98 -8.53 6.23
N VAL A 113 -5.80 -7.23 6.45
CA VAL A 113 -4.64 -6.67 7.14
C VAL A 113 -5.08 -6.07 8.46
N TYR A 114 -4.33 -6.35 9.52
CA TYR A 114 -4.50 -5.74 10.83
C TYR A 114 -3.22 -5.04 11.24
N TYR A 115 -3.33 -3.80 11.72
CA TYR A 115 -2.24 -3.05 12.33
C TYR A 115 -2.54 -2.88 13.81
N LYS A 116 -1.62 -3.33 14.68
CA LYS A 116 -1.78 -3.33 16.15
C LYS A 116 -3.16 -3.86 16.61
N GLY A 117 -3.63 -4.93 15.95
CA GLY A 117 -4.90 -5.61 16.26
C GLY A 117 -6.16 -4.98 15.67
N GLN A 118 -6.08 -3.81 15.03
CA GLN A 118 -7.20 -3.19 14.33
C GLN A 118 -7.15 -3.54 12.85
N GLN A 119 -8.28 -3.97 12.28
CA GLN A 119 -8.37 -4.18 10.83
C GLN A 119 -8.23 -2.82 10.13
N VAL A 120 -7.38 -2.76 9.11
CA VAL A 120 -7.13 -1.55 8.32
C VAL A 120 -7.51 -1.80 6.86
N ASN A 121 -8.23 -0.84 6.28
CA ASN A 121 -8.51 -0.83 4.85
C ASN A 121 -7.40 -0.04 4.16
N LEU A 122 -6.74 -0.66 3.19
CA LEU A 122 -5.54 -0.13 2.56
C LEU A 122 -5.74 -0.03 1.06
N GLN A 123 -5.21 1.03 0.47
CA GLN A 123 -5.03 1.17 -0.97
C GLN A 123 -3.54 1.04 -1.29
N GLY A 124 -3.17 0.17 -2.24
CA GLY A 124 -1.77 -0.03 -2.60
C GLY A 124 -1.47 -1.42 -3.10
N THR A 125 -0.32 -1.98 -2.70
CA THR A 125 0.12 -3.31 -3.12
C THR A 125 0.66 -4.15 -1.97
N LEU A 126 0.38 -5.45 -2.03
CA LEU A 126 0.89 -6.44 -1.10
C LEU A 126 1.51 -7.61 -1.88
N GLN A 127 2.66 -8.08 -1.42
CA GLN A 127 3.20 -9.37 -1.79
C GLN A 127 3.72 -10.09 -0.55
N VAL A 128 3.22 -11.30 -0.33
CA VAL A 128 3.75 -12.22 0.69
C VAL A 128 4.27 -13.47 -0.02
N ARG A 129 5.49 -13.88 0.26
CA ARG A 129 6.10 -15.06 -0.37
C ARG A 129 7.09 -15.77 0.55
N PHE A 130 7.30 -17.05 0.28
CA PHE A 130 8.47 -17.75 0.80
C PHE A 130 9.71 -17.37 -0.03
N GLY A 131 10.79 -17.02 0.64
CA GLY A 131 12.10 -16.83 0.01
C GLY A 131 12.80 -18.17 -0.23
N ARG A 132 13.90 -18.12 -0.99
CA ARG A 132 14.65 -19.32 -1.44
C ARG A 132 15.17 -20.18 -0.28
N THR A 133 15.40 -19.59 0.87
CA THR A 133 15.96 -20.21 2.08
C THR A 133 14.92 -20.46 3.17
N GLY A 134 13.62 -20.44 2.84
CA GLY A 134 12.54 -20.67 3.82
C GLY A 134 12.16 -19.45 4.67
N GLN A 135 12.72 -18.27 4.37
CA GLN A 135 12.30 -16.99 4.96
C GLN A 135 10.88 -16.59 4.49
N VAL A 136 10.12 -15.87 5.30
CA VAL A 136 8.98 -15.08 4.80
C VAL A 136 9.48 -13.76 4.28
N VAL A 137 8.95 -13.35 3.14
CA VAL A 137 9.11 -12.01 2.60
C VAL A 137 7.73 -11.36 2.53
N VAL A 138 7.57 -10.23 3.20
CA VAL A 138 6.39 -9.36 3.15
C VAL A 138 6.82 -8.02 2.57
N ASN A 139 6.14 -7.59 1.52
CA ASN A 139 6.22 -6.25 0.95
C ASN A 139 4.82 -5.66 0.95
N LEU A 140 4.58 -4.65 1.78
CA LEU A 140 3.36 -3.86 1.82
C LEU A 140 3.73 -2.43 1.51
N GLU A 141 3.13 -1.89 0.46
CA GLU A 141 3.29 -0.49 0.05
C GLU A 141 1.89 0.08 -0.13
N THR A 142 1.52 1.07 0.68
CA THR A 142 0.24 1.77 0.55
C THR A 142 0.43 3.14 -0.06
N GLU A 143 -0.60 3.65 -0.71
CA GLU A 143 -0.66 5.01 -1.22
C GLU A 143 -1.88 5.70 -0.58
N THR A 144 -1.63 6.72 0.25
CA THR A 144 -2.64 7.55 0.91
C THR A 144 -2.51 9.00 0.45
N GLU A 145 -3.62 9.74 0.40
CA GLU A 145 -3.60 11.18 0.03
C GLU A 145 -2.78 12.02 1.01
N ALA A 146 -2.74 11.62 2.28
CA ALA A 146 -2.02 12.30 3.34
C ALA A 146 -0.55 11.86 3.48
N TYR A 147 -0.09 10.91 2.65
CA TYR A 147 1.25 10.30 2.73
C TYR A 147 1.60 9.67 4.09
N ASN A 148 0.59 9.33 4.90
CA ASN A 148 0.74 8.61 6.17
C ASN A 148 0.69 7.09 5.92
N ASP A 149 1.43 6.65 4.92
CA ASP A 149 1.35 5.30 4.36
C ASP A 149 1.78 4.22 5.38
N LEU A 150 0.95 3.18 5.52
CA LEU A 150 1.34 1.96 6.22
C LEU A 150 2.20 1.10 5.29
N ARG A 151 3.51 1.16 5.47
CA ARG A 151 4.48 0.42 4.64
C ARG A 151 5.23 -0.60 5.48
N CYS A 152 5.52 -1.76 4.90
CA CYS A 152 6.28 -2.79 5.59
C CYS A 152 7.18 -3.54 4.61
N HIS A 153 8.45 -3.67 4.98
CA HIS A 153 9.34 -4.64 4.37
C HIS A 153 9.87 -5.58 5.44
N TYR A 154 9.60 -6.87 5.27
CA TYR A 154 10.13 -7.91 6.15
C TYR A 154 10.68 -9.06 5.31
N ALA A 155 11.87 -9.55 5.63
CA ALA A 155 12.54 -10.66 4.99
C ALA A 155 13.39 -11.40 6.02
N SER A 156 12.80 -12.40 6.70
CA SER A 156 13.51 -13.22 7.70
C SER A 156 12.83 -14.58 7.89
N THR A 157 13.51 -15.51 8.55
CA THR A 157 12.99 -16.84 8.90
C THR A 157 11.87 -16.74 9.93
N TYR A 158 10.90 -17.66 9.86
CA TYR A 158 9.88 -17.81 10.90
C TYR A 158 10.55 -18.18 12.22
N SER A 159 10.08 -17.59 13.30
CA SER A 159 10.46 -18.07 14.63
C SER A 159 9.65 -19.30 15.02
N GLN A 160 8.38 -19.38 14.59
CA GLN A 160 7.45 -20.47 14.89
C GLN A 160 6.43 -20.67 13.76
N VAL A 161 6.05 -21.93 13.52
CA VAL A 161 4.97 -22.34 12.61
C VAL A 161 3.92 -23.08 13.45
N TYR A 162 2.66 -22.67 13.29
CA TYR A 162 1.50 -23.28 13.93
C TYR A 162 0.60 -23.86 12.85
N GLU A 163 0.03 -25.03 13.12
CA GLU A 163 -0.93 -25.72 12.24
C GLU A 163 -2.27 -25.86 12.98
N ALA A 164 -3.37 -25.94 12.22
CA ALA A 164 -4.73 -26.03 12.75
C ALA A 164 -5.05 -27.38 13.43
#